data_AF-A0A836QEQ2-F1
#
_entry.id   AF-A0A836QEQ2-F1
#
_cell.length_a   1.000
_cell.length_b   1.000
_cell.length_c   1.000
_cell.angle_alpha   90.00
_cell.angle_beta   90.00
_cell.angle_gamma   90.00
#
_symmetry.space_group_name_H-M   'P 1'
#
loop_
_entity.id
_entity.type
_entity.pdbx_description
1 polymer ?
#
loop_
_entity_poly.entity_id
_entity_poly.type
_entity_poly.pdbx_seq_one_letter_code
_entity_poly.pdbx_strand_id
1 'polypeptide(L)'
;LVPWVFAKWLQDKFGVKMYFQLTDDEKFWAKKDMTLEKTSQFALENALDFIALGFKPENTKIIIDTKNIRTLYPIAAEVAKRINFSNTKAVFGFKNETNVGMIFYTSLQSAPCFIEDMPVLIPFGVDQDPHFRITRDVAPKINKPKPALIHNIMVPALGGPKGKMSASNENETIYTTDSPEVVKKKINKYAFSGGQPDIEEHRKKGGNPDIDVSYQYLRIFFEPDDKKLKQIHDDYKSGKMLTGELKQILIEKINKFLTPHQQKREKARDQLDKFLLKD
;
A
#
# COMPACT_ATOMS: atom_id res chain seq x y z
N LEU A 1 1.28 1.55 -3.18
CA LEU A 1 0.57 2.07 -4.37
C LEU A 1 -0.79 1.43 -4.63
N VAL A 2 -0.94 0.09 -4.70
CA VAL A 2 -2.22 -0.58 -5.02
C VAL A 2 -3.45 -0.01 -4.28
N PRO A 3 -3.48 0.05 -2.93
CA PRO A 3 -4.64 0.61 -2.22
C PRO A 3 -4.89 2.08 -2.55
N TRP A 4 -3.83 2.85 -2.86
CA TRP A 4 -3.95 4.28 -3.16
C TRP A 4 -4.51 4.53 -4.56
N VAL A 5 -4.15 3.72 -5.56
CA VAL A 5 -4.74 3.81 -6.91
C VAL A 5 -6.22 3.43 -6.87
N PHE A 6 -6.57 2.39 -6.10
CA PHE A 6 -7.97 2.03 -5.92
C PHE A 6 -8.75 3.13 -5.16
N ALA A 7 -8.17 3.71 -4.12
CA ALA A 7 -8.76 4.86 -3.42
C ALA A 7 -8.95 6.07 -4.35
N LYS A 8 -8.00 6.33 -5.26
CA LYS A 8 -8.15 7.37 -6.28
C LYS A 8 -9.32 7.08 -7.20
N TRP A 9 -9.45 5.85 -7.70
CA TRP A 9 -10.59 5.45 -8.53
C TRP A 9 -11.92 5.64 -7.81
N LEU A 10 -12.00 5.28 -6.53
CA LEU A 10 -13.19 5.52 -5.69
C LEU A 10 -13.50 7.02 -5.58
N GLN A 11 -12.50 7.85 -5.29
CA GLN A 11 -12.69 9.31 -5.23
C GLN A 11 -13.17 9.88 -6.57
N ASP A 12 -12.54 9.50 -7.69
CA ASP A 12 -12.91 9.98 -9.02
C ASP A 12 -14.33 9.53 -9.41
N LYS A 13 -14.74 8.32 -9.00
CA LYS A 13 -16.05 7.75 -9.34
C LYS A 13 -17.20 8.32 -8.52
N PHE A 14 -16.96 8.55 -7.22
CA PHE A 14 -18.01 8.92 -6.27
C PHE A 14 -17.93 10.39 -5.80
N GLY A 15 -16.87 11.12 -6.14
CA GLY A 15 -16.72 12.53 -5.75
C GLY A 15 -16.57 12.74 -4.24
N VAL A 16 -16.08 11.73 -3.52
CA VAL A 16 -16.04 11.72 -2.04
C VAL A 16 -14.77 12.36 -1.49
N LYS A 17 -14.84 12.81 -0.23
CA LYS A 17 -13.65 13.26 0.52
C LYS A 17 -12.73 12.08 0.83
N MET A 18 -11.43 12.32 0.81
CA MET A 18 -10.39 11.36 1.14
C MET A 18 -9.51 11.91 2.26
N TYR A 19 -9.42 11.15 3.36
CA TYR A 19 -8.41 11.35 4.40
C TYR A 19 -7.30 10.30 4.22
N PHE A 20 -6.06 10.75 4.09
CA PHE A 20 -4.91 9.88 3.90
C PHE A 20 -3.95 10.03 5.07
N GLN A 21 -3.92 9.01 5.94
CA GLN A 21 -3.10 9.01 7.15
C GLN A 21 -1.67 8.50 6.88
N LEU A 22 -0.69 9.27 7.34
CA LEU A 22 0.72 8.94 7.38
C LEU A 22 1.15 8.79 8.84
N THR A 23 1.40 7.55 9.23
CA THR A 23 1.65 7.11 10.61
C THR A 23 3.15 7.19 10.94
N ASP A 24 3.68 8.41 11.01
CA ASP A 24 5.11 8.65 11.23
C ASP A 24 5.57 8.30 12.67
N ASP A 25 4.66 8.35 13.62
CA ASP A 25 4.81 7.90 14.99
C ASP A 25 4.91 6.36 15.14
N GLU A 26 4.11 5.59 14.41
CA GLU A 26 4.20 4.12 14.40
C GLU A 26 5.56 3.64 13.91
N LYS A 27 6.08 4.27 12.85
CA LYS A 27 7.40 3.94 12.33
C LYS A 27 8.50 4.26 13.32
N PHE A 28 8.32 5.31 14.11
CA PHE A 28 9.23 5.69 15.20
C PHE A 28 9.18 4.66 16.33
N TRP A 29 8.01 4.23 16.77
CA TRP A 29 7.88 3.23 17.84
C TRP A 29 8.27 1.81 17.42
N ALA A 30 8.08 1.44 16.15
CA ALA A 30 8.31 0.10 15.66
C ALA A 30 9.81 -0.20 15.36
N LYS A 31 10.60 0.83 15.04
CA LYS A 31 11.99 0.67 14.59
C LYS A 31 12.97 1.38 15.54
N LYS A 32 13.90 0.62 16.13
CA LYS A 32 14.86 1.11 17.13
C LYS A 32 15.74 2.28 16.64
N ASP A 33 16.11 2.30 15.37
CA ASP A 33 17.07 3.26 14.82
C ASP A 33 16.41 4.48 14.11
N MET A 34 15.10 4.65 14.31
CA MET A 34 14.34 5.76 13.73
C MET A 34 14.20 6.92 14.72
N THR A 35 14.35 8.14 14.22
CA THR A 35 14.03 9.37 14.95
C THR A 35 12.76 9.98 14.39
N LEU A 36 12.08 10.83 15.17
CA LEU A 36 10.88 11.54 14.71
C LEU A 36 11.18 12.41 13.47
N GLU A 37 12.34 13.05 13.42
CA GLU A 37 12.73 13.85 12.26
C GLU A 37 12.81 13.00 11.00
N LYS A 38 13.40 11.80 11.09
CA LYS A 38 13.50 10.87 9.96
C LYS A 38 12.13 10.36 9.53
N THR A 39 11.27 9.97 10.48
CA THR A 39 9.94 9.44 10.13
C THR A 39 9.03 10.51 9.56
N SER A 40 9.09 11.74 10.08
CA SER A 40 8.37 12.87 9.50
C SER A 40 8.88 13.23 8.10
N GLN A 41 10.19 13.15 7.84
CA GLN A 41 10.73 13.30 6.47
C GLN A 41 10.20 12.22 5.53
N PHE A 42 10.16 10.96 5.97
CA PHE A 42 9.57 9.87 5.17
C PHE A 42 8.08 10.06 4.92
N ALA A 43 7.33 10.59 5.89
CA ALA A 43 5.93 10.95 5.68
C ALA A 43 5.79 12.00 4.57
N LEU A 44 6.60 13.06 4.59
CA LEU A 44 6.56 14.09 3.55
C LEU A 44 6.93 13.52 2.16
N GLU A 45 7.96 12.70 2.05
CA GLU A 45 8.31 12.07 0.77
C GLU A 45 7.20 11.11 0.27
N ASN A 46 6.59 10.31 1.17
CA ASN A 46 5.45 9.45 0.83
C ASN A 46 4.21 10.26 0.43
N ALA A 47 4.01 11.45 1.00
CA ALA A 47 2.93 12.35 0.61
C ALA A 47 3.10 12.79 -0.86
N LEU A 48 4.33 13.02 -1.33
CA LEU A 48 4.60 13.35 -2.74
C LEU A 48 4.23 12.19 -3.66
N ASP A 49 4.60 10.96 -3.29
CA ASP A 49 4.23 9.76 -4.05
C ASP A 49 2.72 9.57 -4.14
N PHE A 50 1.98 9.90 -3.06
CA PHE A 50 0.53 9.88 -3.01
C PHE A 50 -0.09 10.98 -3.90
N ILE A 51 0.34 12.23 -3.77
CA ILE A 51 -0.15 13.36 -4.58
C ILE A 51 0.11 13.10 -6.07
N ALA A 52 1.26 12.50 -6.42
CA ALA A 52 1.65 12.16 -7.78
C ALA A 52 0.68 11.19 -8.50
N LEU A 53 -0.16 10.46 -7.75
CA LEU A 53 -1.24 9.65 -8.33
C LEU A 53 -2.34 10.50 -8.96
N GLY A 54 -2.41 11.81 -8.65
CA GLY A 54 -3.37 12.75 -9.21
C GLY A 54 -4.63 12.94 -8.37
N PHE A 55 -4.50 12.83 -7.04
CA PHE A 55 -5.52 13.32 -6.12
C PHE A 55 -5.65 14.83 -6.23
N LYS A 56 -6.82 15.38 -5.89
CA LYS A 56 -7.04 16.83 -5.90
C LYS A 56 -7.22 17.37 -4.48
N PRO A 57 -6.60 18.51 -4.11
CA PRO A 57 -6.54 18.99 -2.73
C PRO A 57 -7.88 19.50 -2.19
N GLU A 58 -8.85 19.77 -3.06
CA GLU A 58 -10.19 20.24 -2.67
C GLU A 58 -10.95 19.15 -1.90
N ASN A 59 -10.78 17.89 -2.29
CA ASN A 59 -11.46 16.74 -1.70
C ASN A 59 -10.48 15.76 -1.01
N THR A 60 -9.22 16.13 -0.84
CA THR A 60 -8.19 15.26 -0.25
C THR A 60 -7.42 15.96 0.84
N LYS A 61 -7.34 15.33 2.02
CA LYS A 61 -6.54 15.79 3.16
C LYS A 61 -5.58 14.71 3.61
N ILE A 62 -4.31 15.10 3.74
CA ILE A 62 -3.24 14.25 4.26
C ILE A 62 -3.07 14.57 5.74
N ILE A 63 -3.10 13.53 6.55
CA ILE A 63 -2.90 13.59 7.99
C ILE A 63 -1.50 13.04 8.27
N ILE A 64 -0.68 13.79 8.99
CA ILE A 64 0.59 13.29 9.54
C ILE A 64 0.40 13.24 11.05
N ASP A 65 0.46 12.05 11.65
CA ASP A 65 -0.01 11.83 13.01
C ASP A 65 0.65 12.76 14.04
N THR A 66 1.97 12.94 13.96
CA THR A 66 2.71 13.86 14.86
C THR A 66 2.37 15.34 14.66
N LYS A 67 1.94 15.75 13.46
CA LYS A 67 1.58 17.13 13.13
C LYS A 67 0.10 17.44 13.35
N ASN A 68 -0.76 16.41 13.26
CA ASN A 68 -2.20 16.51 13.36
C ASN A 68 -2.76 15.94 14.67
N ILE A 69 -1.91 15.86 15.71
CA ILE A 69 -2.27 15.23 16.97
C ILE A 69 -3.38 15.99 17.71
N ARG A 70 -3.53 17.30 17.51
CA ARG A 70 -4.57 18.10 18.17
C ARG A 70 -5.97 17.67 17.72
N THR A 71 -6.13 17.38 16.43
CA THR A 71 -7.37 16.83 15.88
C THR A 71 -7.56 15.37 16.26
N LEU A 72 -6.49 14.55 16.19
CA LEU A 72 -6.59 13.10 16.39
C LEU A 72 -6.76 12.69 17.85
N TYR A 73 -6.11 13.39 18.79
CA TYR A 73 -5.97 12.93 20.18
C TYR A 73 -7.30 12.78 20.93
N PRO A 74 -8.28 13.71 20.86
CA PRO A 74 -9.56 13.52 21.54
C PRO A 74 -10.31 12.27 21.06
N ILE A 75 -10.26 12.00 19.74
CA ILE A 75 -10.90 10.83 19.14
C ILE A 75 -10.14 9.56 19.56
N ALA A 76 -8.81 9.57 19.46
CA ALA A 76 -7.96 8.45 19.86
C ALA A 76 -8.12 8.12 21.35
N ALA A 77 -8.31 9.11 22.21
CA ALA A 77 -8.56 8.92 23.64
C ALA A 77 -9.88 8.19 23.91
N GLU A 78 -10.96 8.56 23.20
CA GLU A 78 -12.24 7.85 23.28
C GLU A 78 -12.12 6.39 22.82
N VAL A 79 -11.37 6.16 21.73
CA VAL A 79 -11.10 4.79 21.24
C VAL A 79 -10.26 4.00 22.24
N ALA A 80 -9.17 4.57 22.73
CA ALA A 80 -8.24 3.93 23.67
C ALA A 80 -8.93 3.50 24.96
N LYS A 81 -9.89 4.29 25.47
CA LYS A 81 -10.69 3.95 26.65
C LYS A 81 -11.49 2.63 26.49
N ARG A 82 -11.67 2.14 25.26
CA ARG A 82 -12.42 0.91 24.94
C ARG A 82 -11.51 -0.26 24.56
N ILE A 83 -10.20 -0.07 24.52
CA ILE A 83 -9.21 -1.10 24.19
C ILE A 83 -8.37 -1.37 25.43
N ASN A 84 -8.47 -2.58 26.00
CA ASN A 84 -7.60 -2.97 27.11
C ASN A 84 -6.37 -3.74 26.60
N PHE A 85 -5.37 -3.90 27.46
CA PHE A 85 -4.13 -4.59 27.09
C PHE A 85 -4.33 -6.05 26.70
N SER A 86 -5.32 -6.74 27.29
CA SER A 86 -5.67 -8.11 26.91
C SER A 86 -6.20 -8.17 25.47
N ASN A 87 -6.96 -7.17 25.01
CA ASN A 87 -7.37 -7.05 23.61
C ASN A 87 -6.16 -6.93 22.69
N THR A 88 -5.21 -6.05 23.01
CA THR A 88 -4.03 -5.83 22.16
C THR A 88 -3.11 -7.07 22.11
N LYS A 89 -3.00 -7.82 23.21
CA LYS A 89 -2.30 -9.12 23.25
C LYS A 89 -2.97 -10.14 22.33
N ALA A 90 -4.29 -10.27 22.41
CA ALA A 90 -5.04 -11.25 21.62
C ALA A 90 -5.01 -10.94 20.11
N VAL A 91 -5.05 -9.64 19.75
CA VAL A 91 -5.16 -9.22 18.35
C VAL A 91 -3.80 -9.05 17.67
N PHE A 92 -2.81 -8.46 18.36
CA PHE A 92 -1.51 -8.12 17.78
C PHE A 92 -0.34 -8.96 18.30
N GLY A 93 -0.57 -9.82 19.29
CA GLY A 93 0.50 -10.64 19.89
C GLY A 93 1.50 -9.82 20.72
N PHE A 94 1.10 -8.64 21.20
CA PHE A 94 1.97 -7.79 22.03
C PHE A 94 2.41 -8.49 23.30
N LYS A 95 3.61 -8.16 23.76
CA LYS A 95 4.21 -8.70 24.99
C LYS A 95 4.33 -7.60 26.03
N ASN A 96 4.75 -7.96 27.24
CA ASN A 96 4.93 -6.98 28.30
C ASN A 96 6.07 -5.99 28.00
N GLU A 97 6.99 -6.36 27.12
CA GLU A 97 8.10 -5.53 26.64
C GLU A 97 7.71 -4.62 25.45
N THR A 98 6.51 -4.80 24.88
CA THR A 98 6.03 -3.92 23.81
C THR A 98 5.82 -2.52 24.37
N ASN A 99 6.39 -1.51 23.70
CA ASN A 99 6.30 -0.13 24.18
C ASN A 99 4.86 0.42 24.14
N VAL A 100 4.58 1.37 25.02
CA VAL A 100 3.24 1.98 25.18
C VAL A 100 2.74 2.70 23.93
N GLY A 101 3.64 3.19 23.08
CA GLY A 101 3.30 3.82 21.79
C GLY A 101 2.64 2.82 20.84
N MET A 102 3.24 1.64 20.66
CA MET A 102 2.65 0.57 19.84
C MET A 102 1.30 0.08 20.37
N ILE A 103 1.11 0.06 21.69
CA ILE A 103 -0.18 -0.30 22.31
C ILE A 103 -1.24 0.77 22.00
N PHE A 104 -0.86 2.06 22.04
CA PHE A 104 -1.76 3.17 21.77
C PHE A 104 -2.07 3.36 20.28
N TYR A 105 -1.13 3.01 19.38
CA TYR A 105 -1.19 3.26 17.94
C TYR A 105 -2.50 2.83 17.27
N THR A 106 -3.09 1.69 17.63
CA THR A 106 -4.39 1.27 17.07
C THR A 106 -5.48 2.34 17.27
N SER A 107 -5.43 3.07 18.38
CA SER A 107 -6.38 4.14 18.68
C SER A 107 -6.15 5.35 17.76
N LEU A 108 -4.90 5.68 17.46
CA LEU A 108 -4.54 6.74 16.49
C LEU A 108 -4.90 6.33 15.05
N GLN A 109 -4.63 5.09 14.66
CA GLN A 109 -5.02 4.57 13.34
C GLN A 109 -6.55 4.52 13.15
N SER A 110 -7.30 4.39 14.25
CA SER A 110 -8.77 4.44 14.23
C SER A 110 -9.31 5.86 14.10
N ALA A 111 -8.58 6.88 14.57
CA ALA A 111 -9.10 8.24 14.72
C ALA A 111 -9.59 8.89 13.41
N PRO A 112 -8.91 8.73 12.26
CA PRO A 112 -9.40 9.26 10.99
C PRO A 112 -10.78 8.75 10.58
N CYS A 113 -11.20 7.58 11.06
CA CYS A 113 -12.52 7.02 10.76
C CYS A 113 -13.67 7.84 11.38
N PHE A 114 -13.38 8.70 12.35
CA PHE A 114 -14.39 9.39 13.15
C PHE A 114 -14.20 10.92 13.17
N ILE A 115 -13.32 11.48 12.32
CA ILE A 115 -13.14 12.93 12.15
C ILE A 115 -14.46 13.58 11.73
N GLU A 116 -15.15 12.98 10.76
CA GLU A 116 -16.49 13.38 10.35
C GLU A 116 -17.51 12.37 10.88
N ASP A 117 -18.73 12.81 11.17
CA ASP A 117 -19.83 11.94 11.59
C ASP A 117 -20.53 11.30 10.38
N MET A 118 -19.75 10.58 9.57
CA MET A 118 -20.15 10.02 8.29
C MET A 118 -19.69 8.56 8.15
N PRO A 119 -20.41 7.71 7.41
CA PRO A 119 -19.90 6.39 7.05
C PRO A 119 -18.60 6.51 6.24
N VAL A 120 -17.56 5.77 6.65
CA VAL A 120 -16.27 5.75 5.94
C VAL A 120 -16.03 4.40 5.28
N LEU A 121 -15.33 4.42 4.15
CA LEU A 121 -14.85 3.24 3.43
C LEU A 121 -13.32 3.22 3.48
N ILE A 122 -12.74 2.10 3.91
CA ILE A 122 -11.29 1.95 4.07
C ILE A 122 -10.78 0.89 3.09
N PRO A 123 -10.10 1.30 2.01
CA PRO A 123 -9.33 0.38 1.16
C PRO A 123 -7.92 0.18 1.72
N PHE A 124 -7.57 -1.05 2.12
CA PHE A 124 -6.27 -1.35 2.73
C PHE A 124 -5.78 -2.76 2.38
N GLY A 125 -4.53 -3.09 2.72
CA GLY A 125 -3.98 -4.44 2.55
C GLY A 125 -4.42 -5.38 3.67
N VAL A 126 -4.63 -6.67 3.40
CA VAL A 126 -5.17 -7.62 4.40
C VAL A 126 -4.45 -7.65 5.77
N ASP A 127 -3.20 -7.21 5.85
CA ASP A 127 -2.40 -7.12 7.07
C ASP A 127 -2.88 -6.04 8.07
N GLN A 128 -3.59 -5.01 7.62
CA GLN A 128 -4.11 -3.95 8.51
C GLN A 128 -5.47 -4.28 9.12
N ASP A 129 -6.09 -5.39 8.70
CA ASP A 129 -7.42 -5.83 9.16
C ASP A 129 -7.56 -5.91 10.70
N PRO A 130 -6.55 -6.37 11.47
CA PRO A 130 -6.66 -6.41 12.93
C PRO A 130 -6.97 -5.05 13.57
N HIS A 131 -6.41 -3.95 13.04
CA HIS A 131 -6.67 -2.60 13.53
C HIS A 131 -8.12 -2.17 13.26
N PHE A 132 -8.60 -2.37 12.04
CA PHE A 132 -9.94 -1.94 11.65
C PHE A 132 -11.06 -2.85 12.16
N ARG A 133 -10.75 -4.11 12.49
CA ARG A 133 -11.65 -4.98 13.26
C ARG A 133 -11.90 -4.41 14.65
N ILE A 134 -10.84 -4.03 15.38
CA ILE A 134 -10.99 -3.34 16.67
C ILE A 134 -11.75 -2.02 16.49
N THR A 135 -11.43 -1.23 15.46
CA THR A 135 -12.14 0.02 15.16
C THR A 135 -13.65 -0.19 15.04
N ARG A 136 -14.08 -1.25 14.34
CA ARG A 136 -15.51 -1.61 14.17
C ARG A 136 -16.17 -2.09 15.45
N ASP A 137 -15.44 -2.74 16.34
CA ASP A 137 -15.95 -3.18 17.65
C ASP A 137 -16.09 -2.00 18.63
N VAL A 138 -15.24 -0.98 18.47
CA VAL A 138 -15.26 0.24 19.28
C VAL A 138 -16.30 1.24 18.79
N ALA A 139 -16.51 1.38 17.48
CA ALA A 139 -17.37 2.44 16.91
C ALA A 139 -18.76 2.57 17.58
N PRO A 140 -19.54 1.49 17.82
CA PRO A 140 -20.84 1.62 18.50
C PRO A 140 -20.73 2.08 19.96
N LYS A 141 -19.62 1.79 20.64
CA LYS A 141 -19.38 2.16 22.05
C LYS A 141 -19.06 3.65 22.23
N ILE A 142 -18.80 4.35 21.14
CA ILE A 142 -18.58 5.80 21.07
C ILE A 142 -19.64 6.49 20.19
N ASN A 143 -20.77 5.82 19.93
CA ASN A 143 -21.88 6.30 19.11
C ASN A 143 -21.48 6.73 17.68
N LYS A 144 -20.55 6.00 17.06
CA LYS A 144 -20.09 6.23 15.68
C LYS A 144 -20.48 5.10 14.73
N PRO A 145 -20.68 5.39 13.43
CA PRO A 145 -20.93 4.35 12.43
C PRO A 145 -19.73 3.42 12.28
N LYS A 146 -19.98 2.13 12.03
CA LYS A 146 -18.90 1.18 11.76
C LYS A 146 -18.29 1.46 10.37
N PRO A 147 -16.95 1.55 10.24
CA PRO A 147 -16.33 1.72 8.93
C PRO A 147 -16.55 0.51 8.03
N ALA A 148 -16.84 0.74 6.75
CA ALA A 148 -16.84 -0.29 5.71
C ALA A 148 -15.39 -0.60 5.28
N LEU A 149 -15.08 -1.86 5.00
CA LEU A 149 -13.72 -2.33 4.73
C LEU A 149 -13.67 -3.00 3.35
N ILE A 150 -12.63 -2.69 2.55
CA ILE A 150 -12.28 -3.44 1.33
C ILE A 150 -10.82 -3.86 1.43
N HIS A 151 -10.59 -5.17 1.42
CA HIS A 151 -9.27 -5.77 1.51
C HIS A 151 -8.66 -5.97 0.13
N ASN A 152 -7.41 -5.53 -0.02
CA ASN A 152 -6.61 -5.79 -1.20
C ASN A 152 -5.66 -6.97 -0.97
N ILE A 153 -5.48 -7.78 -2.01
CA ILE A 153 -4.43 -8.79 -2.03
C ILE A 153 -3.05 -8.14 -2.04
N MET A 154 -2.08 -8.80 -1.41
CA MET A 154 -0.71 -8.33 -1.37
C MET A 154 -0.02 -8.61 -2.70
N VAL A 155 0.70 -7.61 -3.21
CA VAL A 155 1.60 -7.80 -4.34
C VAL A 155 2.81 -8.60 -3.86
N PRO A 156 3.19 -9.70 -4.53
CA PRO A 156 4.31 -10.53 -4.10
C PRO A 156 5.65 -9.79 -4.20
N ALA A 157 6.62 -10.19 -3.39
CA ALA A 157 8.02 -9.81 -3.57
C ALA A 157 8.56 -10.36 -4.89
N LEU A 158 9.58 -9.72 -5.46
CA LEU A 158 10.21 -10.25 -6.68
C LEU A 158 10.75 -11.67 -6.48
N GLY A 159 11.28 -11.98 -5.30
CA GLY A 159 11.84 -13.30 -4.98
C GLY A 159 10.84 -14.47 -4.99
N GLY A 160 9.53 -14.22 -5.06
CA GLY A 160 8.53 -15.27 -5.27
C GLY A 160 7.18 -15.03 -4.60
N PRO A 161 6.18 -15.90 -4.90
CA PRO A 161 4.79 -15.71 -4.48
C PRO A 161 4.55 -15.86 -2.98
N LYS A 162 5.48 -16.49 -2.24
CA LYS A 162 5.40 -16.62 -0.77
C LYS A 162 5.94 -15.40 -0.02
N GLY A 163 6.68 -14.51 -0.69
CA GLY A 163 7.26 -13.32 -0.10
C GLY A 163 6.33 -12.12 -0.21
N LYS A 164 6.23 -11.32 0.86
CA LYS A 164 5.66 -9.96 0.78
C LYS A 164 6.77 -8.99 0.41
N MET A 165 6.49 -7.99 -0.44
CA MET A 165 7.45 -6.91 -0.68
C MET A 165 7.85 -6.27 0.66
N SER A 166 9.16 -6.20 0.90
CA SER A 166 9.72 -5.52 2.06
C SER A 166 10.69 -4.46 1.57
N ALA A 167 10.48 -3.23 2.05
CA ALA A 167 11.38 -2.11 1.78
C ALA A 167 12.82 -2.36 2.25
N SER A 168 13.07 -3.39 3.06
CA SER A 168 14.41 -3.78 3.52
C SER A 168 15.23 -4.59 2.51
N ASN A 169 14.60 -5.13 1.46
CA ASN A 169 15.31 -5.84 0.39
C ASN A 169 15.18 -5.06 -0.92
N GLU A 170 16.16 -4.21 -1.19
CA GLU A 170 16.19 -3.34 -2.37
C GLU A 170 16.10 -4.12 -3.69
N ASN A 171 16.65 -5.34 -3.72
CA ASN A 171 16.67 -6.18 -4.91
C ASN A 171 15.30 -6.84 -5.17
N GLU A 172 14.46 -6.98 -4.14
CA GLU A 172 13.16 -7.66 -4.23
C GLU A 172 11.96 -6.70 -4.29
N THR A 173 12.22 -5.39 -4.34
CA THR A 173 11.20 -4.34 -4.35
C THR A 173 11.45 -3.38 -5.51
N ILE A 174 10.39 -3.06 -6.26
CA ILE A 174 10.39 -1.96 -7.23
C ILE A 174 9.95 -0.68 -6.51
N TYR A 175 10.84 0.31 -6.44
CA TYR A 175 10.52 1.61 -5.85
C TYR A 175 9.94 2.55 -6.90
N THR A 176 9.12 3.51 -6.47
CA THR A 176 8.55 4.54 -7.35
C THR A 176 9.61 5.46 -7.96
N THR A 177 10.78 5.50 -7.36
CA THR A 177 11.95 6.29 -7.78
C THR A 177 12.96 5.49 -8.60
N ASP A 178 12.72 4.20 -8.87
CA ASP A 178 13.64 3.40 -9.68
C ASP A 178 13.68 3.92 -11.13
N SER A 179 14.88 3.96 -11.72
CA SER A 179 15.05 4.29 -13.15
C SER A 179 14.62 3.11 -14.05
N PRO A 180 14.34 3.36 -15.34
CA PRO A 180 13.99 2.29 -16.28
C PRO A 180 14.99 1.14 -16.34
N GLU A 181 16.28 1.45 -16.22
CA GLU A 181 17.38 0.48 -16.21
C GLU A 181 17.38 -0.36 -14.93
N VAL A 182 17.12 0.27 -13.77
CA VAL A 182 17.00 -0.40 -12.48
C VAL A 182 15.80 -1.33 -12.47
N VAL A 183 14.63 -0.87 -12.96
CA VAL A 183 13.43 -1.71 -13.12
C VAL A 183 13.74 -2.93 -13.98
N LYS A 184 14.32 -2.72 -15.16
CA LYS A 184 14.69 -3.81 -16.08
C LYS A 184 15.63 -4.81 -15.41
N LYS A 185 16.67 -4.33 -14.73
CA LYS A 185 17.63 -5.17 -13.99
C LYS A 185 16.92 -5.98 -12.89
N LYS A 186 16.07 -5.34 -12.10
CA LYS A 186 15.38 -5.99 -10.98
C LYS A 186 14.42 -7.08 -11.45
N ILE A 187 13.60 -6.78 -12.45
CA ILE A 187 12.66 -7.76 -13.02
C ILE A 187 13.40 -8.93 -13.67
N ASN A 188 14.43 -8.67 -14.48
CA ASN A 188 15.14 -9.75 -15.15
C ASN A 188 15.90 -10.65 -14.18
N LYS A 189 16.58 -10.07 -13.19
CA LYS A 189 17.47 -10.82 -12.28
C LYS A 189 16.76 -11.43 -11.07
N TYR A 190 15.78 -10.74 -10.48
CA TYR A 190 15.22 -11.12 -9.19
C TYR A 190 13.76 -11.57 -9.26
N ALA A 191 12.99 -11.20 -10.29
CA ALA A 191 11.61 -11.66 -10.40
C ALA A 191 11.56 -13.17 -10.66
N PHE A 192 10.96 -13.90 -9.73
CA PHE A 192 10.73 -15.33 -9.81
C PHE A 192 9.88 -15.67 -11.03
N SER A 193 10.36 -16.65 -11.79
CA SER A 193 9.74 -17.14 -13.02
C SER A 193 8.98 -18.43 -12.74
N GLY A 194 7.73 -18.50 -13.21
CA GLY A 194 6.95 -19.75 -13.25
C GLY A 194 7.27 -20.65 -14.45
N GLY A 195 8.20 -20.22 -15.30
CA GLY A 195 8.63 -20.95 -16.51
C GLY A 195 9.63 -22.08 -16.25
N GLN A 196 10.09 -22.72 -17.33
CA GLN A 196 11.05 -23.82 -17.26
C GLN A 196 12.49 -23.31 -17.43
N PRO A 197 13.51 -24.10 -17.05
CA PRO A 197 14.91 -23.70 -17.13
C PRO A 197 15.40 -23.44 -18.56
N ASP A 198 14.90 -24.20 -19.53
CA ASP A 198 15.25 -24.06 -20.95
C ASP A 198 14.03 -23.82 -21.85
N ILE A 199 14.31 -23.32 -23.06
CA ILE A 199 13.27 -22.92 -24.02
C ILE A 199 12.49 -24.13 -24.53
N GLU A 200 13.14 -25.27 -24.77
CA GLU A 200 12.46 -26.45 -25.31
C GLU A 200 11.47 -27.04 -24.32
N GLU A 201 11.88 -27.18 -23.06
CA GLU A 201 11.01 -27.59 -21.97
C GLU A 201 9.88 -26.59 -21.76
N HIS A 202 10.16 -25.28 -21.84
CA HIS A 202 9.12 -24.26 -21.69
C HIS A 202 8.09 -24.34 -22.82
N ARG A 203 8.53 -24.59 -24.05
CA ARG A 203 7.63 -24.79 -25.21
C ARG A 203 6.79 -26.06 -25.08
N LYS A 204 7.29 -27.10 -24.40
CA LYS A 204 6.60 -28.39 -24.21
C LYS A 204 5.66 -28.39 -22.99
N LYS A 205 6.12 -27.86 -21.86
CA LYS A 205 5.44 -27.93 -20.55
C LYS A 205 4.72 -26.63 -20.17
N GLY A 206 5.05 -25.52 -20.83
CA GLY A 206 4.55 -24.19 -20.49
C GLY A 206 5.13 -23.62 -19.20
N GLY A 207 4.70 -22.40 -18.89
CA GLY A 207 4.91 -21.77 -17.59
C GLY A 207 3.70 -21.89 -16.67
N ASN A 208 3.89 -21.61 -15.39
CA ASN A 208 2.82 -21.49 -14.41
C ASN A 208 2.59 -20.01 -14.04
N PRO A 209 1.57 -19.33 -14.62
CA PRO A 209 1.25 -17.94 -14.31
C PRO A 209 0.89 -17.71 -12.83
N ASP A 210 0.35 -18.70 -12.13
CA ASP A 210 -0.13 -18.56 -10.75
C ASP A 210 1.01 -18.30 -9.75
N ILE A 211 2.23 -18.72 -10.10
CA ILE A 211 3.44 -18.51 -9.29
C ILE A 211 4.42 -17.51 -9.93
N ASP A 212 4.21 -17.13 -11.19
CA ASP A 212 5.08 -16.18 -11.88
C ASP A 212 4.84 -14.75 -11.40
N VAL A 213 5.86 -14.13 -10.81
CA VAL A 213 5.72 -12.80 -10.22
C VAL A 213 5.41 -11.75 -11.29
N SER A 214 5.92 -11.91 -12.51
CA SER A 214 5.71 -10.94 -13.57
C SER A 214 4.25 -10.93 -14.01
N TYR A 215 3.66 -12.12 -14.16
CA TYR A 215 2.23 -12.26 -14.41
C TYR A 215 1.38 -11.72 -13.26
N GLN A 216 1.75 -12.01 -12.01
CA GLN A 216 1.01 -11.48 -10.84
C GLN A 216 1.00 -9.94 -10.81
N TYR A 217 2.11 -9.28 -11.15
CA TYR A 217 2.17 -7.81 -11.22
C TYR A 217 1.26 -7.26 -12.33
N LEU A 218 1.26 -7.91 -13.50
CA LEU A 218 0.35 -7.56 -14.60
C LEU A 218 -1.11 -7.70 -14.16
N ARG A 219 -1.48 -8.84 -13.58
CA ARG A 219 -2.84 -9.14 -13.12
C ARG A 219 -3.33 -8.19 -12.03
N ILE A 220 -2.48 -7.87 -11.04
CA ILE A 220 -2.92 -7.11 -9.87
C ILE A 220 -2.99 -5.60 -10.16
N PHE A 221 -2.14 -5.09 -11.05
CA PHE A 221 -1.95 -3.64 -11.15
C PHE A 221 -1.70 -3.07 -12.55
N PHE A 222 -0.98 -3.78 -13.43
CA PHE A 222 -0.41 -3.16 -14.63
C PHE A 222 -1.15 -3.44 -15.96
N GLU A 223 -2.01 -4.46 -16.03
CA GLU A 223 -2.82 -4.74 -17.22
C GLU A 223 -4.31 -4.59 -16.92
N PRO A 224 -4.95 -3.46 -17.33
CA PRO A 224 -6.38 -3.25 -17.13
C PRO A 224 -7.28 -3.97 -18.16
N ASP A 225 -6.72 -4.51 -19.25
CA ASP A 225 -7.50 -5.25 -20.26
C ASP A 225 -7.54 -6.75 -19.93
N ASP A 226 -8.71 -7.21 -19.44
CA ASP A 226 -8.95 -8.61 -19.09
C ASP A 226 -8.73 -9.57 -20.25
N LYS A 227 -9.05 -9.17 -21.50
CA LYS A 227 -8.85 -10.04 -22.67
C LYS A 227 -7.36 -10.23 -22.94
N LYS A 228 -6.59 -9.15 -22.85
CA LYS A 228 -5.14 -9.20 -23.00
C LYS A 228 -4.49 -9.97 -21.87
N LEU A 229 -4.94 -9.79 -20.62
CA LEU A 229 -4.44 -10.56 -19.49
C LEU A 229 -4.71 -12.06 -19.65
N LYS A 230 -5.93 -12.42 -20.11
CA LYS A 230 -6.27 -13.81 -20.44
C LYS A 230 -5.38 -14.37 -21.56
N GLN A 231 -5.11 -13.58 -22.60
CA GLN A 231 -4.22 -13.99 -23.68
C GLN A 231 -2.80 -14.25 -23.16
N ILE A 232 -2.24 -13.34 -22.34
CA ILE A 232 -0.92 -13.51 -21.73
C ILE A 232 -0.88 -14.76 -20.87
N HIS A 233 -1.93 -15.00 -20.07
CA HIS A 233 -2.06 -16.20 -19.25
C HIS A 233 -2.01 -17.48 -20.09
N ASP A 234 -2.84 -17.56 -21.14
CA ASP A 234 -2.98 -18.76 -21.96
C ASP A 234 -1.74 -19.00 -22.84
N ASP A 235 -1.15 -17.94 -23.39
CA ASP A 235 0.09 -18.01 -24.18
C ASP A 235 1.27 -18.44 -23.29
N TYR A 236 1.38 -17.95 -22.05
CA TYR A 236 2.44 -18.36 -21.13
C TYR A 236 2.24 -19.80 -20.64
N LYS A 237 1.00 -20.18 -20.31
CA LYS A 237 0.65 -21.54 -19.85
C LYS A 237 0.84 -22.60 -20.93
N SER A 238 0.62 -22.25 -22.19
CA SER A 238 0.87 -23.16 -23.33
C SER A 238 2.35 -23.22 -23.75
N GLY A 239 3.21 -22.35 -23.23
CA GLY A 239 4.60 -22.23 -23.66
C GLY A 239 4.80 -21.43 -24.94
N LYS A 240 3.74 -20.83 -25.50
CA LYS A 240 3.81 -19.94 -26.67
C LYS A 240 4.48 -18.61 -26.36
N MET A 241 4.34 -18.10 -25.13
CA MET A 241 5.08 -16.94 -24.64
C MET A 241 6.22 -17.42 -23.73
N LEU A 242 7.44 -16.92 -23.94
CA LEU A 242 8.59 -17.19 -23.10
C LEU A 242 8.59 -16.27 -21.85
N THR A 243 9.25 -16.70 -20.77
CA THR A 243 9.44 -15.87 -19.57
C THR A 243 10.06 -14.51 -19.87
N GLY A 244 11.04 -14.45 -20.78
CA GLY A 244 11.68 -13.19 -21.17
C GLY A 244 10.69 -12.20 -21.80
N GLU A 245 9.77 -12.70 -22.62
CA GLU A 245 8.72 -11.89 -23.25
C GLU A 245 7.71 -11.37 -22.22
N LEU A 246 7.28 -12.25 -21.30
CA LEU A 246 6.39 -11.86 -20.18
C LEU A 246 7.02 -10.77 -19.30
N LYS A 247 8.30 -10.93 -18.94
CA LYS A 247 9.06 -9.93 -18.17
C LYS A 247 9.17 -8.60 -18.93
N GLN A 248 9.41 -8.65 -20.25
CA GLN A 248 9.50 -7.47 -21.08
C GLN A 248 8.18 -6.68 -21.10
N ILE A 249 7.04 -7.35 -21.22
CA ILE A 249 5.70 -6.72 -21.13
C ILE A 249 5.55 -5.99 -19.78
N LEU A 250 5.94 -6.64 -18.68
CA LEU A 250 5.86 -6.02 -17.35
C LEU A 250 6.78 -4.78 -17.24
N ILE A 251 8.04 -4.89 -17.69
CA ILE A 251 9.01 -3.78 -17.65
C ILE A 251 8.45 -2.55 -18.37
N GLU A 252 7.87 -2.74 -19.56
CA GLU A 252 7.25 -1.66 -20.33
C GLU A 252 6.08 -1.01 -19.58
N LYS A 253 5.21 -1.82 -18.97
CA LYS A 253 4.06 -1.32 -18.20
C LYS A 253 4.48 -0.57 -16.93
N ILE A 254 5.47 -1.08 -16.19
CA ILE A 254 6.02 -0.41 -15.02
C ILE A 254 6.59 0.95 -15.43
N ASN A 255 7.44 1.00 -16.45
CA ASN A 255 8.06 2.25 -16.88
C ASN A 255 7.03 3.26 -17.42
N LYS A 256 6.03 2.78 -18.18
CA LYS A 256 4.91 3.62 -18.63
C LYS A 256 4.12 4.25 -17.47
N PHE A 257 4.05 3.56 -16.32
CA PHE A 257 3.44 4.10 -15.11
C PHE A 257 4.38 5.05 -14.34
N LEU A 258 5.65 4.65 -14.15
CA LEU A 258 6.62 5.39 -13.33
C LEU A 258 7.04 6.72 -13.95
N THR A 259 7.26 6.79 -15.26
CA THR A 259 7.71 8.04 -15.91
C THR A 259 6.78 9.23 -15.64
N PRO A 260 5.46 9.16 -15.91
CA PRO A 260 4.57 10.27 -15.58
C PRO A 260 4.37 10.45 -14.07
N HIS A 261 4.45 9.37 -13.29
CA HIS A 261 4.35 9.45 -11.83
C HIS A 261 5.50 10.26 -11.23
N GLN A 262 6.74 9.98 -11.61
CA GLN A 262 7.94 10.70 -11.17
C GLN A 262 7.88 12.19 -11.55
N GLN A 263 7.44 12.51 -12.77
CA GLN A 263 7.24 13.91 -13.19
C GLN A 263 6.19 14.64 -12.34
N LYS A 264 5.09 13.97 -11.98
CA LYS A 264 4.06 14.53 -11.10
C LYS A 264 4.54 14.66 -9.66
N ARG A 265 5.38 13.73 -9.20
CA ARG A 265 5.99 13.73 -7.87
C ARG A 265 6.85 14.96 -7.64
N GLU A 266 7.66 15.36 -8.62
CA GLU A 266 8.44 16.59 -8.51
C GLU A 266 7.54 17.83 -8.42
N LYS A 267 6.49 17.91 -9.24
CA LYS A 267 5.49 19.00 -9.18
C LYS A 267 4.66 18.99 -7.90
N ALA A 268 4.54 17.84 -7.22
CA ALA A 268 3.78 17.72 -5.98
C ALA A 268 4.40 18.52 -4.83
N ARG A 269 5.72 18.79 -4.88
CA ARG A 269 6.42 19.59 -3.87
C ARG A 269 5.82 20.98 -3.73
N ASP A 270 5.45 21.60 -4.85
CA ASP A 270 4.86 22.95 -4.90
C ASP A 270 3.41 23.02 -4.37
N GLN A 271 2.78 21.86 -4.15
CA GLN A 271 1.37 21.77 -3.80
C GLN A 271 1.12 21.06 -2.46
N LEU A 272 2.16 20.52 -1.83
CA LEU A 272 2.05 19.69 -0.62
C LEU A 272 1.21 20.36 0.47
N ASP A 273 1.46 21.64 0.75
CA ASP A 273 0.75 22.41 1.78
C ASP A 273 -0.76 22.50 1.55
N LYS A 274 -1.24 22.37 0.30
CA LYS A 274 -2.67 22.38 -0.04
C LYS A 274 -3.38 21.09 0.40
N PHE A 275 -2.62 19.99 0.49
CA PHE A 275 -3.13 18.68 0.88
C PHE A 275 -3.06 18.46 2.39
N LEU A 276 -2.12 19.08 3.10
CA LEU A 276 -1.99 18.87 4.54
C LEU A 276 -3.26 19.30 5.29
N LEU A 277 -3.72 18.44 6.20
CA LEU A 277 -4.75 18.79 7.16
C LEU A 277 -4.20 19.89 8.08
N LYS A 278 -4.98 20.95 8.28
CA LYS A 278 -4.63 22.05 9.20
C LYS A 278 -5.26 21.77 10.57
N ASP A 279 -4.42 21.79 11.60
CA ASP A 279 -4.76 21.63 13.03
C ASP A 279 -4.74 22.96 13.79
#